data_AF-A0A645AGM7-F1
#
_entry.id   AF-A0A645AGM7-F1
#
_cell.length_a   1.000
_cell.length_b   1.000
_cell.length_c   1.000
_cell.angle_alpha   90.00
_cell.angle_beta   90.00
_cell.angle_gamma   90.00
#
_symmetry.space_group_name_H-M   'P 1'
#
loop_
_entity.id
_entity.type
_entity.pdbx_description
1 polymer ?
#
loop_
_entity_poly.entity_id
_entity_poly.type
_entity_poly.pdbx_seq_one_letter_code
_entity_poly.pdbx_strand_id
1 'polypeptide(L)' 'MMISTRKVQEITLANLKNGEVTLMELNEIYEKLGFVFVVNQGKLTRIKKEIKH' A
#
# COMPACT_ATOMS: atom_id res chain seq x y z
N MET A 1 -9.27 3.45 19.12
CA MET A 1 -8.61 2.85 17.95
C MET A 1 -8.62 3.91 16.84
N MET A 2 -7.52 4.65 16.65
CA MET A 2 -7.48 5.67 15.58
C MET A 2 -7.31 4.94 14.24
N ILE A 3 -8.41 4.74 13.54
CA ILE A 3 -8.38 4.43 12.11
C ILE A 3 -7.96 5.74 11.47
N SER A 4 -6.67 5.88 11.15
CA SER A 4 -6.18 7.08 10.48
C SER A 4 -6.81 7.15 9.10
N THR A 5 -7.64 8.16 8.87
CA THR A 5 -8.55 8.33 7.71
C THR A 5 -7.89 9.05 6.54
N ARG A 6 -6.57 8.93 6.36
CA ARG A 6 -5.93 9.59 5.22
C ARG A 6 -6.38 8.92 3.93
N LYS A 7 -6.61 9.71 2.89
CA LYS A 7 -7.06 9.18 1.60
C LYS A 7 -5.91 8.42 0.94
N VAL A 8 -6.22 7.36 0.19
CA VAL A 8 -5.21 6.65 -0.63
C VAL A 8 -4.39 7.58 -1.52
N GLN A 9 -5.00 8.68 -1.98
CA GLN A 9 -4.36 9.71 -2.81
C GLN A 9 -3.24 10.47 -2.08
N GLU A 10 -3.25 10.46 -0.75
CA GLU A 10 -2.26 11.13 0.11
C GLU A 10 -1.10 10.19 0.48
N ILE A 11 -1.21 8.90 0.15
CA ILE A 11 -0.15 7.91 0.41
C ILE A 11 0.95 8.08 -0.63
N THR A 12 2.15 8.43 -0.15
CA THR A 12 3.32 8.61 -1.00
C THR A 12 4.17 7.34 -1.09
N LEU A 13 5.06 7.29 -2.08
CA LEU A 13 6.07 6.23 -2.17
C LEU A 13 7.00 6.19 -0.95
N ALA A 14 7.28 7.34 -0.33
CA ALA A 14 8.09 7.41 0.89
C ALA A 14 7.39 6.70 2.06
N ASN A 15 6.08 6.92 2.24
CA ASN A 15 5.32 6.23 3.28
C ASN A 15 5.36 4.71 3.09
N LEU A 16 5.23 4.24 1.84
CA LEU A 16 5.32 2.81 1.49
C LEU A 16 6.71 2.22 1.78
N LYS A 17 7.79 2.95 1.47
CA LYS A 17 9.17 2.51 1.72
C LYS A 17 9.53 2.49 3.20
N ASN A 18 9.01 3.43 3.98
CA ASN A 18 9.28 3.56 5.41
C ASN A 18 8.39 2.64 6.28
N GLY A 19 7.42 1.94 5.68
CA GLY A 19 6.45 1.14 6.44
C GLY A 19 5.43 1.98 7.21
N GLU A 20 5.30 3.27 6.89
CA GLU A 20 4.34 4.21 7.48
C GLU A 20 2.97 4.07 6.82
N VAL A 21 2.52 2.83 6.60
CA VAL A 21 1.25 2.49 5.96
C VAL A 21 0.60 1.35 6.71
N THR A 22 -0.73 1.36 6.78
CA THR A 22 -1.49 0.28 7.40
C THR A 22 -1.84 -0.80 6.38
N LEU A 23 -2.13 -2.02 6.84
CA LEU A 23 -2.64 -3.08 5.97
C LEU A 23 -3.95 -2.69 5.27
N MET A 24 -4.79 -1.88 5.93
CA MET A 24 -6.06 -1.41 5.37
C MET A 24 -5.83 -0.47 4.18
N GLU A 25 -4.85 0.42 4.29
CA GLU A 25 -4.44 1.32 3.22
C GLU A 25 -3.82 0.56 2.03
N LEU A 26 -2.99 -0.45 2.31
CA LEU A 26 -2.45 -1.34 1.27
C LEU A 26 -3.56 -2.09 0.55
N ASN A 27 -4.57 -2.57 1.28
CA ASN A 27 -5.74 -3.22 0.69
C ASN A 27 -6.55 -2.26 -0.18
N GLU A 28 -6.76 -1.02 0.27
CA GLU A 28 -7.48 -0.03 -0.52
C GLU A 28 -6.73 0.37 -1.80
N ILE A 29 -5.39 0.46 -1.74
CA ILE A 29 -4.55 0.63 -2.93
C ILE A 29 -4.72 -0.55 -3.89
N TYR A 30 -4.74 -1.78 -3.38
CA TYR A 30 -4.96 -2.96 -4.21
C TYR A 30 -6.37 -2.96 -4.84
N GLU A 31 -7.42 -2.63 -4.09
CA GLU A 31 -8.79 -2.58 -4.60
C GLU A 31 -9.01 -1.49 -5.64
N LYS A 32 -8.53 -0.27 -5.40
CA LYS A 32 -8.77 0.88 -6.29
C LYS A 32 -7.80 0.94 -7.46
N LEU A 33 -6.54 0.60 -7.21
CA LEU A 33 -5.45 0.83 -8.15
C LEU A 33 -4.80 -0.47 -8.60
N GLY A 34 -5.15 -1.64 -8.07
CA GLY A 34 -4.58 -2.93 -8.46
C GLY A 34 -3.07 -3.04 -8.20
N PHE A 35 -2.50 -2.29 -7.27
CA PHE A 35 -1.08 -2.43 -6.93
C PHE A 35 -0.89 -3.46 -5.81
N VAL A 36 0.08 -4.35 -6.01
CA VAL A 36 0.49 -5.39 -5.06
C VAL A 36 1.91 -5.11 -4.59
N PHE A 37 2.11 -5.10 -3.27
CA PHE A 37 3.39 -4.85 -2.63
C PHE A 37 4.00 -6.17 -2.13
N VAL A 38 5.16 -6.54 -2.65
CA VAL A 38 5.87 -7.77 -2.29
C VAL A 38 6.92 -7.43 -1.24
N VAL A 39 6.77 -8.01 -0.06
CA VAL A 39 7.69 -7.83 1.08
C VAL A 39 8.46 -9.13 1.29
N ASN A 40 9.77 -9.04 1.50
CA ASN A 40 10.61 -10.16 1.90
C ASN A 40 11.49 -9.72 3.07
N GLN A 41 11.55 -10.54 4.13
CA GLN A 41 12.31 -10.24 5.35
C GLN A 41 12.03 -8.83 5.91
N GLY A 42 10.77 -8.40 5.88
CA GLY A 42 10.34 -7.08 6.36
C GLY A 42 10.71 -5.89 5.45
N LYS A 43 11.31 -6.12 4.29
CA LYS A 43 11.64 -5.07 3.31
C LYS A 43 10.75 -5.15 2.08
N LEU A 44 10.28 -4.00 1.61
CA LEU A 44 9.60 -3.91 0.32
C LEU A 44 10.60 -4.24 -0.79
N THR A 45 10.34 -5.31 -1.53
CA THR A 45 11.22 -5.81 -2.61
C THR A 45 10.67 -5.51 -3.99
N ARG A 46 9.34 -5.47 -4.14
CA ARG A 46 8.71 -5.25 -5.45
C ARG A 46 7.34 -4.60 -5.31
N ILE A 47 6.97 -3.82 -6.33
CA ILE A 47 5.61 -3.34 -6.54
C ILE A 47 5.18 -3.88 -7.91
N LYS A 48 3.99 -4.49 -7.97
CA LYS A 48 3.38 -5.02 -9.21
C LYS A 48 2.04 -4.35 -9.44
N LYS A 49 1.65 -4.15 -10.70
CA LYS A 49 0.30 -3.74 -11.09
C LYS A 49 -0.43 -4.96 -11.64
N GLU A 50 -1.53 -5.33 -11.02
CA GLU A 50 -2.47 -6.30 -11.53
C GLU A 50 -3.62 -5.58 -12.23
N ILE A 51 -4.07 -6.16 -13.34
CA ILE A 51 -5.28 -5.73 -14.04
C ILE A 51 -6.41 -6.57 -13.46
N LYS A 52 -7.16 -5.99 -12.53
CA LYS A 52 -8.45 -6.56 -12.14
C LYS A 52 -9.40 -6.43 -13.33
N HIS A 53 -9.84 -7.58 -13.86
CA HIS A 53 -10.93 -7.65 -14.82
C HIS A 53 -12.26 -7.45 -14.10
#